data_AF-A0AA41QWW1-F1
#
_entry.id   AF-A0AA41QWW1-F1
#
_cell.length_a   1.000
_cell.length_b   1.000
_cell.length_c   1.000
_cell.angle_alpha   90.00
_cell.angle_beta   90.00
_cell.angle_gamma   90.00
#
_symmetry.space_group_name_H-M   'P 1'
#
loop_
_entity.id
_entity.type
_entity.pdbx_description
1 polymer ?
#
loop_
_entity_poly.entity_id
_entity_poly.type
_entity_poly.pdbx_seq_one_letter_code
_entity_poly.pdbx_strand_id
1 'polypeptide(L)'
;MEATRISARRARPWILETGDGVPVSLTSPVVFLGRNPAGSGEYPEAQLVAVADTGKTVSKSHARIELSNGVWTITDLRSTNGIVLIDGAGDERELVAGASALLTERFLLGELAARIFLES
;
A
#
# COMPACT_ATOMS: atom_id res chain seq x y z
N MET A 1 -2.01 -15.22 37.09
CA MET A 1 -2.20 -13.93 36.40
C MET A 1 -2.78 -14.24 35.03
N GLU A 2 -4.10 -14.13 34.94
CA GLU A 2 -4.87 -14.46 33.73
C GLU A 2 -4.73 -13.29 32.74
N ALA A 3 -4.02 -13.53 31.64
CA ALA A 3 -4.05 -12.63 30.50
C ALA A 3 -5.41 -12.78 29.82
N THR A 4 -6.31 -11.85 30.11
CA THR A 4 -7.56 -11.63 29.39
C THR A 4 -7.25 -11.62 27.89
N ARG A 5 -7.55 -12.74 27.21
CA ARG A 5 -7.62 -12.79 25.75
C ARG A 5 -8.77 -11.89 25.35
N ILE A 6 -8.44 -10.64 25.08
CA ILE A 6 -9.31 -9.71 24.39
C ILE A 6 -9.66 -10.42 23.09
N SER A 7 -10.89 -10.92 23.01
CA SER A 7 -11.49 -11.36 21.77
C SER A 7 -11.47 -10.14 20.87
N ALA A 8 -10.45 -10.04 20.02
CA ALA A 8 -10.41 -9.05 18.96
C ALA A 8 -11.66 -9.31 18.12
N ARG A 9 -12.68 -8.48 18.33
CA ARG A 9 -13.78 -8.29 17.39
C ARG A 9 -13.10 -8.25 16.03
N ARG A 10 -13.28 -9.29 15.19
CA ARG A 10 -12.51 -9.47 13.95
C ARG A 10 -12.60 -8.15 13.17
N ALA A 11 -11.58 -7.31 13.28
CA ALA A 11 -11.51 -6.09 12.52
C ALA A 11 -11.42 -6.55 11.07
N ARG A 12 -12.29 -6.02 10.22
CA ARG A 12 -12.28 -6.35 8.80
C ARG A 12 -10.89 -6.02 8.26
N PRO A 13 -10.20 -6.96 7.60
CA PRO A 13 -8.89 -6.67 7.07
C PRO A 13 -9.00 -5.61 5.96
N TRP A 14 -7.97 -4.78 5.86
CA TRP A 14 -7.75 -4.01 4.64
C TRP A 14 -7.21 -4.96 3.57
N ILE A 15 -7.69 -4.79 2.34
CA ILE A 15 -7.29 -5.55 1.18
C ILE A 15 -6.63 -4.60 0.20
N LEU A 16 -5.47 -5.00 -0.32
CA LEU A 16 -4.83 -4.39 -1.47
C LEU A 16 -5.04 -5.30 -2.69
N GLU A 17 -5.56 -4.75 -3.76
CA GLU A 17 -5.75 -5.42 -5.04
C GLU A 17 -4.95 -4.67 -6.11
N THR A 18 -4.25 -5.41 -6.97
CA THR A 18 -3.59 -4.85 -8.16
C THR A 18 -4.19 -5.47 -9.41
N GLY A 19 -4.16 -4.75 -10.54
CA GLY A 19 -4.90 -5.14 -11.74
C GLY A 19 -4.64 -6.56 -12.25
N ASP A 20 -3.46 -7.11 -12.02
CA ASP A 20 -3.04 -8.47 -12.41
C ASP A 20 -2.78 -9.41 -11.21
N GLY A 21 -3.03 -8.95 -9.99
CA GLY A 21 -2.66 -9.64 -8.75
C GLY A 21 -3.82 -10.31 -8.03
N VAL A 22 -3.50 -11.28 -7.18
CA VAL A 22 -4.44 -11.80 -6.18
C VAL A 22 -4.62 -10.76 -5.09
N PRO A 23 -5.85 -10.48 -4.61
CA PRO A 23 -6.06 -9.58 -3.49
C PRO A 23 -5.25 -10.02 -2.26
N VAL A 24 -4.54 -9.07 -1.64
CA VAL A 24 -3.65 -9.29 -0.50
C VAL A 24 -4.23 -8.63 0.74
N SER A 25 -4.43 -9.41 1.80
CA SER A 25 -4.77 -8.84 3.11
C SER A 25 -3.57 -8.09 3.69
N LEU A 26 -3.80 -6.85 4.10
CA LEU A 26 -2.82 -6.04 4.82
C LEU A 26 -2.84 -6.42 6.30
N THR A 27 -1.74 -6.98 6.78
CA THR A 27 -1.59 -7.54 8.13
C THR A 27 -0.71 -6.70 9.04
N SER A 28 -0.04 -5.68 8.48
CA SER A 28 0.82 -4.74 9.20
C SER A 28 0.36 -3.29 8.95
N PRO A 29 0.50 -2.39 9.94
CA PRO A 29 0.25 -0.97 9.73
C PRO A 29 1.27 -0.31 8.79
N VAL A 30 2.38 -0.97 8.47
CA VAL A 30 3.38 -0.48 7.50
C VAL A 30 3.58 -1.53 6.43
N VAL A 31 3.47 -1.13 5.16
CA VAL A 31 3.59 -2.04 4.02
C VAL A 31 4.49 -1.43 2.95
N PHE A 32 5.48 -2.20 2.48
CA PHE A 32 6.28 -1.82 1.32
C PHE A 32 5.75 -2.50 0.06
N LEU A 33 5.53 -1.69 -0.97
CA LEU A 33 5.00 -2.10 -2.26
C LEU A 33 6.09 -2.00 -3.33
N GLY A 34 6.14 -2.98 -4.22
CA GLY A 34 6.99 -2.94 -5.40
C GLY A 34 7.13 -4.32 -6.04
N ARG A 35 7.86 -4.44 -7.14
CA ARG A 35 8.01 -5.75 -7.81
C ARG A 35 8.96 -6.71 -7.08
N ASN A 36 9.80 -6.19 -6.19
CA ASN A 36 10.68 -6.98 -5.32
C ASN A 36 11.07 -6.13 -4.10
N PRO A 37 10.10 -5.85 -3.22
CA PRO A 37 10.27 -4.90 -2.13
C PRO A 37 11.25 -5.46 -1.11
N ALA A 38 12.05 -4.57 -0.53
CA ALA A 38 12.91 -4.86 0.60
C ALA A 38 12.43 -4.07 1.82
N GLY A 39 12.47 -4.72 2.99
CA GLY A 39 12.19 -4.05 4.25
C GLY A 39 13.24 -3.01 4.61
N SER A 40 12.89 -2.14 5.56
CA SER A 40 13.79 -1.15 6.15
C SER A 40 14.06 -1.52 7.61
N GLY A 41 15.28 -1.26 8.11
CA GLY A 41 15.58 -1.42 9.53
C GLY A 41 14.77 -0.49 10.45
N GLU A 42 14.22 0.60 9.89
CA GLU A 42 13.29 1.50 10.58
C GLU A 42 11.92 0.85 10.84
N TYR A 43 11.53 -0.12 10.00
CA TYR A 43 10.24 -0.79 10.05
C TYR A 43 10.41 -2.32 9.98
N PRO A 44 10.90 -2.95 11.06
CA PRO A 44 11.20 -4.39 11.06
C PRO A 44 9.96 -5.28 10.87
N GLU A 45 8.79 -4.80 11.31
CA GLU A 45 7.50 -5.51 11.22
C GLU A 45 6.71 -5.14 9.96
N ALA A 46 7.32 -4.43 9.00
CA ALA A 46 6.63 -4.05 7.78
C ALA A 46 6.29 -5.28 6.92
N GLN A 47 5.06 -5.32 6.42
CA GLN A 47 4.68 -6.30 5.42
C GLN A 47 5.31 -5.95 4.08
N LEU A 48 5.84 -6.94 3.37
CA LEU A 48 6.39 -6.78 2.03
C LEU A 48 5.40 -7.36 1.02
N VAL A 49 4.86 -6.52 0.14
CA VAL A 49 3.91 -6.97 -0.90
C VAL A 49 4.57 -6.81 -2.26
N ALA A 50 4.99 -7.95 -2.80
CA ALA A 50 5.45 -8.03 -4.18
C ALA A 50 4.24 -7.95 -5.11
N VAL A 51 4.25 -6.98 -6.02
CA VAL A 51 3.23 -6.85 -7.06
C VAL A 51 3.73 -7.49 -8.36
N ALA A 52 2.83 -8.17 -9.05
CA ALA A 52 3.08 -8.56 -10.44
C ALA A 52 3.02 -7.29 -11.30
N ASP A 53 3.99 -7.15 -12.21
CA ASP A 53 4.02 -6.04 -13.14
C ASP A 53 4.84 -6.47 -14.36
N THR A 54 4.14 -7.02 -15.34
CA THR A 54 4.75 -7.52 -16.59
C THR A 54 5.38 -6.40 -17.41
N GLY A 55 4.84 -5.17 -17.32
CA GLY A 55 5.35 -3.97 -17.98
C GLY A 55 6.65 -3.44 -17.38
N LYS A 56 7.02 -3.89 -16.16
CA LYS A 56 8.20 -3.44 -15.41
C LYS A 56 8.23 -1.92 -15.18
N THR A 57 7.06 -1.33 -15.01
CA THR A 57 6.86 0.08 -14.66
C THR A 57 6.98 0.33 -13.15
N VAL A 58 6.85 -0.71 -12.33
CA VAL A 58 6.98 -0.67 -10.88
C VAL A 58 8.44 -0.87 -10.46
N SER A 59 8.99 0.07 -9.69
CA SER A 59 10.30 -0.06 -9.04
C SER A 59 10.37 -1.25 -8.05
N LYS A 60 11.59 -1.71 -7.70
CA LYS A 60 11.78 -2.84 -6.76
C LYS A 60 11.09 -2.59 -5.42
N SER A 61 11.40 -1.44 -4.81
CA SER A 61 10.61 -0.81 -3.74
C SER A 61 10.10 0.50 -4.31
N HIS A 62 8.79 0.59 -4.52
CA HIS A 62 8.15 1.71 -5.21
C HIS A 62 7.51 2.67 -4.22
N ALA A 63 6.76 2.13 -3.26
CA ALA A 63 6.01 2.90 -2.29
C ALA A 63 6.07 2.25 -0.91
N ARG A 64 5.84 3.07 0.11
CA ARG A 64 5.48 2.62 1.46
C ARG A 64 4.09 3.15 1.77
N ILE A 65 3.22 2.32 2.31
CA ILE A 65 1.94 2.76 2.87
C ILE A 65 1.94 2.55 4.39
N GLU A 66 1.36 3.51 5.11
CA GLU A 66 1.31 3.52 6.57
C GLU A 66 -0.11 3.83 7.07
N LEU A 67 -0.62 2.98 7.97
CA LEU A 67 -1.90 3.15 8.63
C LEU A 67 -1.70 3.86 9.97
N SER A 68 -2.23 5.07 10.08
CA SER A 68 -2.22 5.83 11.33
C SER A 68 -3.60 6.44 11.56
N ASN A 69 -4.15 6.26 12.77
CA ASN A 69 -5.46 6.76 13.16
C ASN A 69 -6.60 6.36 12.18
N GLY A 70 -6.51 5.15 11.61
CA GLY A 70 -7.51 4.63 10.65
C GLY A 70 -7.38 5.18 9.23
N VAL A 71 -6.36 5.99 8.95
CA VAL A 71 -6.12 6.59 7.63
C VAL A 71 -4.80 6.07 7.06
N TRP A 72 -4.84 5.64 5.80
CA TRP A 72 -3.65 5.25 5.07
C TRP A 72 -2.98 6.47 4.42
N THR A 73 -1.67 6.55 4.59
CA THR A 73 -0.78 7.47 3.86
C THR A 73 0.10 6.65 2.93
N ILE A 74 0.45 7.20 1.77
CA ILE A 74 1.42 6.62 0.84
C ILE A 74 2.60 7.57 0.67
N THR A 75 3.80 6.99 0.68
CA THR A 75 5.06 7.65 0.43
C THR A 75 5.69 7.07 -0.83
N ASP A 76 5.99 7.92 -1.81
CA ASP A 76 6.80 7.52 -2.95
C ASP A 76 8.26 7.32 -2.51
N LEU A 77 8.85 6.15 -2.81
CA LEU A 77 10.23 5.83 -2.41
C LEU A 77 11.27 6.24 -3.46
N ARG A 78 11.02 7.37 -4.13
CA ARG A 78 11.75 7.86 -5.31
C ARG A 78 11.65 6.86 -6.45
N SER A 79 10.42 6.47 -6.77
CA SER A 79 10.14 5.54 -7.86
C SER A 79 10.52 6.14 -9.21
N THR A 80 10.70 5.28 -10.22
CA THR A 80 11.11 5.73 -11.57
C THR A 80 9.95 6.30 -12.37
N ASN A 81 8.76 5.71 -12.23
CA ASN A 81 7.57 6.07 -13.01
C ASN A 81 6.49 6.77 -12.19
N GLY A 82 6.78 7.10 -10.93
CA GLY A 82 5.90 7.90 -10.08
C GLY A 82 4.69 7.13 -9.56
N ILE A 83 3.92 7.85 -8.73
CA ILE A 83 2.66 7.40 -8.16
C ILE A 83 1.59 8.41 -8.57
N VAL A 84 0.44 7.90 -9.03
CA VAL A 84 -0.73 8.71 -9.33
C VAL A 84 -1.85 8.34 -8.37
N LEU A 85 -2.42 9.33 -7.68
CA LEU A 85 -3.57 9.16 -6.80
C LEU A 85 -4.83 9.52 -7.55
N ILE A 86 -5.85 8.66 -7.46
CA ILE A 86 -7.12 8.82 -8.16
C ILE A 86 -8.21 8.99 -7.12
N ASP A 87 -8.84 10.16 -7.09
CA ASP A 87 -9.87 10.44 -6.09
C ASP A 87 -11.24 9.79 -6.43
N GLY A 88 -12.24 10.09 -5.60
CA GLY A 88 -13.60 9.57 -5.77
C GLY A 88 -14.31 10.07 -7.03
N ALA A 89 -13.97 11.26 -7.53
CA ALA A 89 -14.48 11.82 -8.78
C ALA A 89 -13.75 11.27 -10.01
N GLY A 90 -12.58 10.66 -9.80
CA GLY A 90 -11.72 10.14 -10.85
C GLY A 90 -10.62 11.11 -11.26
N ASP A 91 -10.44 12.22 -10.53
CA ASP A 91 -9.37 13.17 -10.81
C ASP A 91 -8.03 12.57 -10.41
N GLU A 92 -7.06 12.70 -11.32
CA GLU A 92 -5.72 12.16 -11.15
C GLU A 92 -4.76 13.23 -10.63
N ARG A 93 -3.97 12.85 -9.62
CA ARG A 93 -2.92 13.70 -9.06
C ARG A 93 -1.63 12.92 -8.90
N GLU A 94 -0.60 13.36 -9.61
CA GLU A 94 0.75 12.83 -9.45
C GLU A 94 1.34 13.23 -8.09
N LEU A 95 1.99 12.27 -7.44
CA LEU A 95 2.73 12.49 -6.20
C LEU A 95 4.18 12.80 -6.54
N VAL A 96 4.69 13.91 -6.01
CA VAL A 96 6.10 14.28 -6.14
C VAL A 96 6.99 13.16 -5.61
N ALA A 97 8.03 12.79 -6.35
CA ALA A 97 8.95 11.73 -5.96
C ALA A 97 9.57 11.98 -4.56
N GLY A 98 9.51 10.97 -3.68
CA GLY A 98 9.95 11.10 -2.29
C GLY A 98 8.93 11.77 -1.34
N ALA A 99 7.81 12.28 -1.85
CA ALA A 99 6.78 12.91 -1.03
C ALA A 99 5.78 11.89 -0.46
N SER A 100 4.98 12.35 0.51
CA SER A 100 3.89 11.57 1.10
C SER A 100 2.55 12.28 0.93
N ALA A 101 1.47 11.50 0.80
CA ALA A 101 0.11 12.02 0.72
C ALA A 101 -0.91 11.02 1.28
N LEU A 102 -2.13 11.48 1.55
CA LEU A 102 -3.24 10.58 1.87
C LEU A 102 -3.46 9.60 0.72
N LEU A 103 -3.57 8.33 1.07
CA LEU A 103 -3.84 7.28 0.10
C LEU A 103 -5.32 7.33 -0.28
N THR A 104 -5.57 7.44 -1.58
CA THR A 104 -6.90 7.28 -2.15
C THR A 104 -7.23 5.81 -2.33
N GLU A 105 -8.53 5.50 -2.44
CA GLU A 105 -8.98 4.12 -2.66
C GLU A 105 -8.35 3.51 -3.91
N ARG A 106 -8.20 4.29 -4.98
CA ARG A 106 -7.56 3.90 -6.24
C ARG A 106 -6.30 4.71 -6.48
N PHE A 107 -5.27 4.07 -7.01
CA PHE A 107 -4.00 4.71 -7.33
C PHE A 107 -3.24 3.89 -8.38
N LEU A 108 -2.23 4.50 -8.99
CA LEU A 108 -1.28 3.83 -9.88
C LEU A 108 0.10 3.79 -9.22
N LEU A 109 0.78 2.64 -9.33
CA LEU A 109 2.20 2.48 -9.06
C LEU A 109 2.91 2.37 -10.42
N GLY A 110 3.55 3.44 -10.89
CA GLY A 110 3.90 3.54 -12.31
C GLY A 110 2.63 3.44 -13.16
N GLU A 111 2.51 2.39 -13.97
CA GLU A 111 1.31 2.12 -14.78
C GLU A 111 0.39 1.05 -14.16
N LEU A 112 0.81 0.42 -13.06
CA LEU A 112 0.02 -0.63 -12.42
C LEU A 112 -1.10 -0.04 -11.58
N ALA A 113 -2.34 -0.28 -12.02
CA ALA A 113 -3.51 0.08 -11.22
C ALA A 113 -3.61 -0.75 -9.94
N ALA A 114 -3.90 -0.07 -8.84
CA ALA A 114 -4.06 -0.64 -7.52
C ALA A 114 -5.25 -0.02 -6.79
N ARG A 115 -5.83 -0.80 -5.88
CA ARG A 115 -6.94 -0.39 -5.02
C ARG A 115 -6.74 -0.89 -3.61
N ILE A 116 -7.09 -0.06 -2.63
CA ILE A 116 -7.14 -0.43 -1.22
C ILE A 116 -8.55 -0.24 -0.66
N PHE A 117 -9.08 -1.24 0.04
CA PHE A 117 -10.44 -1.19 0.61
C PHE A 117 -10.58 -2.09 1.84
N LEU A 118 -11.60 -1.84 2.67
CA LEU A 118 -11.95 -2.74 3.77
C LEU A 118 -12.77 -3.92 3.23
N GLU A 119 -12.44 -5.14 3.66
CA GLU A 119 -13.22 -6.33 3.32
C GLU A 119 -14.68 -6.19 3.81
N SER A 120 -15.62 -6.49 2.92
CA SER A 120 -17.07 -6.32 3.11
C SER A 120 -17.72 -7.43 3.94
#